data_AF-A0A962Y3R9-F1
#
_entry.id   AF-A0A962Y3R9-F1
#
_cell.length_a   1.000
_cell.length_b   1.000
_cell.length_c   1.000
_cell.angle_alpha   90.00
_cell.angle_beta   90.00
_cell.angle_gamma   90.00
#
_symmetry.space_group_name_H-M   'P 1'
#
loop_
_entity.id
_entity.type
_entity.pdbx_description
1 polymer ?
#
loop_
_entity_poly.entity_id
_entity_poly.type
_entity_poly.pdbx_seq_one_letter_code
_entity_poly.pdbx_strand_id
1 'polypeptide(L)'
;MIQFKGLSGLAVVISAALVSITCETLAQGGEGYDAARWHPLHFKPAIDTARDEQCLECHLEVLEDRVATSSPAGIETAKSLAWYQTLDTYSGEQDTFHRRHLVSDYAQQVMQMRCNTCHQGNDPREETANSSATGQDHLIERKHVDPDVCLMCHGGFNYAVMGIPGAWTEHGKLFGDNCLTCHVAIRTNRHQVDFLKPDAIEKAASTSSDVCYGCHGGRAWYRINYPYPRHAWPGDGGVIPDWAKSRPTHSDPRFTAKAEEPPAK
;
A
#
# COMPACT_ATOMS: atom_id res chain seq x y z
N MET A 1 49.01 -57.69 -67.32
CA MET A 1 47.69 -57.43 -67.94
C MET A 1 46.85 -56.63 -66.95
N ILE A 2 46.19 -55.56 -67.43
CA ILE A 2 45.14 -54.73 -66.78
C ILE A 2 45.68 -53.70 -65.76
N GLN A 3 45.91 -52.40 -66.10
CA GLN A 3 44.98 -51.27 -66.39
C GLN A 3 44.27 -50.74 -65.11
N PHE A 4 44.58 -49.54 -64.58
CA PHE A 4 44.23 -48.14 -64.97
C PHE A 4 42.95 -47.59 -64.30
N LYS A 5 43.02 -46.30 -63.92
CA LYS A 5 41.93 -45.34 -63.57
C LYS A 5 41.43 -45.41 -62.12
N GLY A 6 41.11 -44.32 -61.42
CA GLY A 6 41.02 -42.90 -61.80
C GLY A 6 40.59 -42.06 -60.58
N LEU A 7 40.75 -40.74 -60.73
CA LEU A 7 40.35 -39.66 -59.82
C LEU A 7 38.89 -39.77 -59.33
N SER A 8 38.62 -39.27 -58.11
CA SER A 8 37.79 -38.08 -57.85
C SER A 8 37.18 -38.12 -56.44
N GLY A 9 37.18 -36.99 -55.74
CA GLY A 9 36.29 -36.80 -54.58
C GLY A 9 36.88 -36.02 -53.42
N LEU A 10 36.99 -34.70 -53.61
CA LEU A 10 37.21 -33.73 -52.55
C LEU A 10 36.02 -33.77 -51.56
N ALA A 11 36.27 -34.00 -50.27
CA ALA A 11 35.32 -33.68 -49.21
C ALA A 11 36.10 -33.12 -48.02
N VAL A 12 36.26 -31.80 -48.04
CA VAL A 12 36.73 -31.00 -46.91
C VAL A 12 35.63 -31.02 -45.86
N VAL A 13 35.84 -31.72 -44.74
CA VAL A 13 35.01 -31.57 -43.55
C VAL A 13 35.60 -30.40 -42.75
N ILE A 14 35.01 -29.22 -42.94
CA ILE A 14 35.24 -28.07 -42.05
C ILE A 14 34.44 -28.34 -40.77
N SER A 15 35.10 -28.86 -39.74
CA SER A 15 34.57 -28.80 -38.38
C SER A 15 34.70 -27.36 -37.89
N ALA A 16 33.64 -26.58 -38.04
CA ALA A 16 33.51 -25.28 -37.41
C ALA A 16 33.37 -25.49 -35.89
N ALA A 17 34.48 -25.25 -35.17
CA ALA A 17 34.46 -25.11 -33.73
C ALA A 17 33.64 -23.87 -33.35
N LEU A 18 32.46 -24.12 -32.80
CA LEU A 18 31.62 -23.18 -32.06
C LEU A 18 32.35 -22.73 -30.78
N VAL A 19 33.24 -21.75 -30.87
CA VAL A 19 33.70 -20.96 -29.72
C VAL A 19 34.07 -19.57 -30.20
N SER A 20 33.21 -18.58 -29.94
CA SER A 20 33.53 -17.19 -29.55
C SER A 20 32.23 -16.38 -29.53
N ILE A 21 31.32 -16.73 -28.60
CA ILE A 21 30.44 -15.72 -28.02
C ILE A 21 31.26 -15.09 -26.90
N THR A 22 32.08 -14.10 -27.23
CA THR A 22 32.50 -13.10 -26.24
C THR A 22 31.60 -11.90 -26.45
N CYS A 23 30.40 -12.00 -25.88
CA CYS A 23 29.60 -10.85 -25.49
C CYS A 23 30.29 -10.20 -24.27
N GLU A 24 31.56 -9.83 -24.41
CA GLU A 24 32.35 -9.12 -23.39
C GLU A 24 32.08 -7.62 -23.47
N THR A 25 30.80 -7.26 -23.65
CA THR A 25 30.31 -5.90 -23.37
C THR A 25 28.79 -5.95 -23.13
N LEU A 26 28.31 -6.97 -22.42
CA LEU A 26 27.26 -6.72 -21.44
C LEU A 26 27.89 -5.81 -20.38
N ALA A 27 27.75 -4.51 -20.64
CA ALA A 27 28.16 -3.45 -19.75
C ALA A 27 27.62 -3.76 -18.35
N GLN A 28 28.54 -4.05 -17.43
CA GLN A 28 28.29 -4.07 -16.02
C GLN A 28 27.87 -2.65 -15.59
N GLY A 29 26.69 -2.53 -14.95
CA GLY A 29 26.32 -1.36 -14.17
C GLY A 29 24.90 -0.85 -14.42
N GLY A 30 23.89 -1.61 -14.00
CA GLY A 30 22.49 -1.21 -13.97
C GLY A 30 21.73 -1.61 -15.24
N GLU A 31 20.59 -2.27 -15.07
CA GLU A 31 19.55 -2.26 -16.10
C GLU A 31 19.34 -0.81 -16.53
N GLY A 32 19.44 -0.51 -17.83
CA GLY A 32 19.20 0.84 -18.32
C GLY A 32 17.82 1.34 -17.87
N TYR A 33 17.62 2.66 -17.81
CA TYR A 33 16.36 3.26 -17.32
C TYR A 33 15.11 2.59 -17.88
N ASP A 34 15.11 2.28 -19.19
CA ASP A 34 13.97 1.61 -19.84
C ASP A 34 13.76 0.17 -19.34
N ALA A 35 14.82 -0.58 -19.09
CA ALA A 35 14.71 -1.94 -18.54
C ALA A 35 14.16 -1.91 -17.10
N ALA A 36 14.63 -0.99 -16.26
CA ALA A 36 14.10 -0.80 -14.91
C ALA A 36 12.63 -0.32 -14.92
N ARG A 37 12.30 0.65 -15.81
CA ARG A 37 10.94 1.17 -15.99
C ARG A 37 9.96 0.05 -16.34
N TRP A 38 10.36 -0.86 -17.23
CA TRP A 38 9.53 -1.99 -17.68
C TRP A 38 9.80 -3.30 -16.92
N HIS A 39 10.42 -3.22 -15.73
CA HIS A 39 10.69 -4.41 -14.91
C HIS A 39 9.37 -5.13 -14.54
N PRO A 40 9.31 -6.48 -14.59
CA PRO A 40 8.07 -7.23 -14.35
C PRO A 40 7.35 -6.92 -13.03
N LEU A 41 8.09 -6.54 -11.97
CA LEU A 41 7.50 -6.16 -10.68
C LEU A 41 6.59 -4.93 -10.75
N HIS A 42 6.71 -4.08 -11.77
CA HIS A 42 5.80 -2.95 -11.96
C HIS A 42 4.45 -3.36 -12.53
N PHE A 43 4.22 -4.63 -12.90
CA PHE A 43 3.01 -5.05 -13.60
C PHE A 43 2.29 -6.18 -12.86
N LYS A 44 0.98 -6.28 -13.07
CA LYS A 44 0.20 -7.45 -12.65
C LYS A 44 0.58 -8.68 -13.50
N PRO A 45 0.62 -9.88 -12.90
CA PRO A 45 0.27 -10.19 -11.51
C PRO A 45 1.42 -10.04 -10.50
N ALA A 46 2.66 -9.76 -10.95
CA ALA A 46 3.83 -9.81 -10.08
C ALA A 46 3.76 -8.83 -8.90
N ILE A 47 3.32 -7.60 -9.14
CA ILE A 47 3.17 -6.56 -8.10
C ILE A 47 2.24 -6.99 -6.95
N ASP A 48 1.19 -7.77 -7.24
CA ASP A 48 0.18 -8.16 -6.24
C ASP A 48 0.75 -9.11 -5.17
N THR A 49 1.92 -9.68 -5.42
CA THR A 49 2.64 -10.59 -4.51
C THR A 49 4.04 -10.11 -4.16
N ALA A 50 4.45 -8.94 -4.65
CA ALA A 50 5.75 -8.36 -4.37
C ALA A 50 5.92 -8.14 -2.85
N ARG A 51 7.11 -8.47 -2.36
CA ARG A 51 7.52 -8.13 -0.99
C ARG A 51 8.20 -6.77 -0.96
N ASP A 52 8.12 -6.09 0.19
CA ASP A 52 8.73 -4.77 0.37
C ASP A 52 10.23 -4.79 0.06
N GLU A 53 10.95 -5.87 0.39
CA GLU A 53 12.39 -5.96 0.09
C GLU A 53 12.69 -5.89 -1.41
N GLN A 54 11.81 -6.45 -2.25
CA GLN A 54 11.97 -6.41 -3.71
C GLN A 54 11.73 -5.02 -4.26
N CYS A 55 10.80 -4.27 -3.67
CA CYS A 55 10.55 -2.88 -4.03
C CYS A 55 11.71 -1.97 -3.57
N LEU A 56 12.18 -2.17 -2.35
CA LEU A 56 13.19 -1.35 -1.70
C LEU A 56 14.62 -1.58 -2.21
N GLU A 57 14.87 -2.64 -2.98
CA GLU A 57 16.15 -2.84 -3.67
C GLU A 57 16.48 -1.67 -4.63
N CYS A 58 15.46 -1.15 -5.32
CA CYS A 58 15.59 -0.01 -6.22
C CYS A 58 15.03 1.29 -5.63
N HIS A 59 14.05 1.20 -4.72
CA HIS A 59 13.32 2.35 -4.17
C HIS A 59 13.67 2.70 -2.73
N LEU A 60 14.94 2.49 -2.33
CA LEU A 60 15.38 2.74 -0.96
C LEU A 60 15.21 4.21 -0.55
N GLU A 61 15.20 5.14 -1.51
CA GLU A 61 15.02 6.58 -1.30
C GLU A 61 13.75 6.89 -0.49
N VAL A 62 12.71 6.07 -0.62
CA VAL A 62 11.45 6.30 0.11
C VAL A 62 11.60 6.16 1.63
N LEU A 63 12.63 5.41 2.07
CA LEU A 63 12.97 5.22 3.47
C LEU A 63 14.16 6.05 3.92
N GLU A 64 15.05 6.46 3.02
CA GLU A 64 16.22 7.29 3.33
C GLU A 64 15.90 8.78 3.37
N ASP A 65 14.95 9.25 2.54
CA ASP A 65 14.55 10.64 2.51
C ASP A 65 14.04 11.11 3.89
N ARG A 66 14.36 12.36 4.24
CA ARG A 66 13.97 13.01 5.49
C ARG A 66 13.38 14.38 5.21
N VAL A 67 12.55 14.84 6.13
CA VAL A 67 12.09 16.23 6.12
C VAL A 67 13.30 17.15 6.31
N ALA A 68 13.38 18.22 5.52
CA ALA A 68 14.44 19.21 5.65
C ALA A 68 14.43 19.82 7.07
N THR A 69 15.61 20.20 7.59
CA THR A 69 15.71 20.82 8.93
C THR A 69 15.09 22.21 8.99
N SER A 70 14.97 22.89 7.84
CA SER A 70 14.27 24.16 7.70
C SER A 70 13.56 24.26 6.34
N SER A 71 12.44 24.97 6.30
CA SER A 71 11.78 25.32 5.04
C SER A 71 12.61 26.31 4.22
N PRO A 72 12.32 26.49 2.91
CA PRO A 72 12.94 27.55 2.10
C PRO A 72 12.71 28.97 2.65
N ALA A 73 11.70 29.16 3.50
CA ALA A 73 11.41 30.43 4.18
C ALA A 73 12.14 30.57 5.53
N GLY A 74 13.00 29.62 5.91
CA GLY A 74 13.79 29.66 7.14
C GLY A 74 13.04 29.20 8.40
N ILE A 75 11.85 28.60 8.27
CA ILE A 75 11.14 28.03 9.42
C ILE A 75 11.76 26.69 9.78
N GLU A 76 12.28 26.57 10.99
CA GLU A 76 12.84 25.32 11.51
C GLU A 76 11.74 24.27 11.71
N THR A 77 11.98 23.06 11.20
CA THR A 77 11.01 21.96 11.29
C THR A 77 10.72 21.59 12.75
N ALA A 78 11.75 21.60 13.61
CA ALA A 78 11.62 21.35 15.05
C ALA A 78 10.74 22.36 15.80
N LYS A 79 10.50 23.54 15.22
CA LYS A 79 9.63 24.59 15.79
C LYS A 79 8.23 24.61 15.16
N SER A 80 7.92 23.62 14.34
CA SER A 80 6.64 23.52 13.64
C SER A 80 5.98 22.17 13.91
N LEU A 81 4.66 22.17 14.04
CA LEU A 81 3.86 20.95 14.09
C LEU A 81 3.19 20.74 12.75
N ALA A 82 3.35 19.55 12.19
CA ALA A 82 2.49 19.08 11.12
C ALA A 82 1.11 18.73 11.69
N TRP A 83 0.08 18.94 10.89
CA TRP A 83 -1.32 18.73 11.27
C TRP A 83 -1.59 17.32 11.85
N TYR A 84 -0.85 16.29 11.42
CA TYR A 84 -1.00 14.91 11.91
C TYR A 84 -0.39 14.65 13.29
N GLN A 85 0.44 15.57 13.80
CA GLN A 85 1.11 15.50 15.11
C GLN A 85 0.21 16.03 16.24
N THR A 86 -1.05 16.34 15.94
CA THR A 86 -2.02 16.91 16.89
C THR A 86 -2.73 15.86 17.75
N LEU A 87 -2.45 14.57 17.54
CA LEU A 87 -3.02 13.45 18.29
C LEU A 87 -1.94 12.74 19.09
N ASP A 88 -2.30 12.22 20.25
CA ASP A 88 -1.37 11.58 21.20
C ASP A 88 -0.74 10.30 20.65
N THR A 89 -1.33 9.71 19.61
CA THR A 89 -0.78 8.55 18.90
C THR A 89 0.42 8.87 18.01
N TYR A 90 0.79 10.15 17.90
CA TYR A 90 2.01 10.56 17.22
C TYR A 90 3.11 10.89 18.23
N SER A 91 4.30 10.32 18.03
CA SER A 91 5.51 10.71 18.75
C SER A 91 6.68 10.87 17.79
N GLY A 92 7.65 11.70 18.16
CA GLY A 92 8.86 11.94 17.39
C GLY A 92 8.83 13.16 16.46
N GLU A 93 9.88 13.27 15.65
CA GLU A 93 10.05 14.35 14.67
C GLU A 93 9.06 14.22 13.50
N GLN A 94 8.92 15.27 12.69
CA GLN A 94 8.19 15.17 11.43
C GLN A 94 8.91 14.20 10.49
N ASP A 95 8.15 13.39 9.76
CA ASP A 95 8.72 12.40 8.84
C ASP A 95 7.98 12.39 7.50
N THR A 96 8.61 11.77 6.48
CA THR A 96 8.08 11.70 5.12
C THR A 96 6.88 10.75 5.03
N PHE A 97 6.11 10.85 3.95
CA PHE A 97 4.91 10.05 3.75
C PHE A 97 5.15 8.55 3.95
N HIS A 98 6.06 7.95 3.19
CA HIS A 98 6.32 6.51 3.25
C HIS A 98 6.82 6.08 4.63
N ARG A 99 7.72 6.87 5.23
CA ARG A 99 8.29 6.53 6.53
C ARG A 99 7.24 6.52 7.64
N ARG A 100 6.32 7.48 7.63
CA ARG A 100 5.20 7.52 8.57
C ARG A 100 4.30 6.29 8.47
N HIS A 101 4.23 5.66 7.31
CA HIS A 101 3.37 4.50 7.05
C HIS A 101 4.11 3.15 7.22
N LEU A 102 5.44 3.12 7.06
CA LEU A 102 6.21 1.88 7.07
C LEU A 102 7.12 1.69 8.30
N VAL A 103 7.74 2.76 8.79
CA VAL A 103 8.84 2.63 9.77
C VAL A 103 8.69 3.46 11.03
N SER A 104 7.64 4.29 11.15
CA SER A 104 7.35 4.95 12.42
C SER A 104 6.90 3.92 13.47
N ASP A 105 7.24 4.16 14.74
CA ASP A 105 6.91 3.25 15.84
C ASP A 105 5.42 2.92 15.88
N TYR A 106 4.56 3.95 15.76
CA TYR A 106 3.12 3.76 15.75
C TYR A 106 2.65 2.96 14.52
N ALA A 107 3.23 3.21 13.34
CA ALA A 107 2.92 2.41 12.16
C ALA A 107 3.28 0.95 12.34
N GLN A 108 4.48 0.66 12.83
CA GLN A 108 4.90 -0.71 13.10
C GLN A 108 4.06 -1.37 14.20
N GLN A 109 3.53 -0.59 15.14
CA GLN A 109 2.63 -1.09 16.18
C GLN A 109 1.27 -1.52 15.62
N VAL A 110 0.60 -0.67 14.84
CA VAL A 110 -0.83 -0.87 14.50
C VAL A 110 -1.10 -1.23 13.04
N MET A 111 -0.14 -1.00 12.13
CA MET A 111 -0.27 -1.24 10.71
C MET A 111 0.61 -2.41 10.25
N GLN A 112 0.19 -3.04 9.15
CA GLN A 112 0.91 -4.09 8.42
C GLN A 112 0.93 -3.76 6.92
N MET A 113 0.98 -2.46 6.59
CA MET A 113 1.01 -2.00 5.20
C MET A 113 2.30 -2.43 4.50
N ARG A 114 2.16 -2.68 3.20
CA ARG A 114 3.23 -3.04 2.27
C ARG A 114 3.24 -2.08 1.10
N CYS A 115 4.29 -2.07 0.30
CA CYS A 115 4.37 -1.25 -0.92
C CYS A 115 3.14 -1.47 -1.83
N ASN A 116 2.73 -2.72 -2.02
CA ASN A 116 1.57 -3.08 -2.86
C ASN A 116 0.20 -2.94 -2.19
N THR A 117 0.13 -2.48 -0.93
CA THR A 117 -1.15 -2.02 -0.35
C THR A 117 -1.67 -0.84 -1.16
N CYS A 118 -0.79 0.13 -1.46
CA CYS A 118 -1.12 1.33 -2.21
C CYS A 118 -0.86 1.19 -3.72
N HIS A 119 0.25 0.55 -4.12
CA HIS A 119 0.64 0.43 -5.53
C HIS A 119 0.05 -0.81 -6.18
N GLN A 120 -0.70 -0.64 -7.27
CA GLN A 120 -1.37 -1.75 -7.99
C GLN A 120 -0.68 -2.18 -9.29
N GLY A 121 0.43 -1.52 -9.64
CA GLY A 121 1.16 -1.75 -10.88
C GLY A 121 0.57 -1.06 -12.11
N ASN A 122 1.37 -1.04 -13.17
CA ASN A 122 1.14 -0.33 -14.42
C ASN A 122 0.38 -1.21 -15.42
N ASP A 123 -0.26 -0.60 -16.41
CA ASP A 123 -0.66 -1.31 -17.64
C ASP A 123 0.61 -1.56 -18.47
N PRO A 124 0.88 -2.80 -18.94
CA PRO A 124 2.05 -3.10 -19.77
C PRO A 124 2.16 -2.26 -21.07
N ARG A 125 1.07 -1.61 -21.49
CA ARG A 125 1.03 -0.77 -22.69
C ARG A 125 1.30 0.69 -22.41
N GLU A 126 1.08 1.18 -21.18
CA GLU A 126 1.16 2.60 -20.83
C GLU A 126 1.26 2.84 -19.31
N GLU A 127 1.96 3.89 -18.89
CA GLU A 127 2.09 4.32 -17.48
C GLU A 127 0.83 5.00 -16.92
N THR A 128 -0.26 5.01 -17.67
CA THR A 128 -1.56 5.52 -17.23
C THR A 128 -2.56 4.38 -17.23
N ALA A 129 -3.02 4.04 -16.02
CA ALA A 129 -3.86 2.89 -15.75
C ALA A 129 -5.18 2.83 -16.55
N ASN A 130 -5.63 3.98 -17.08
CA ASN A 130 -6.94 4.15 -17.72
C ASN A 130 -6.86 4.46 -19.23
N SER A 131 -5.70 4.29 -19.87
CA SER A 131 -5.50 4.57 -21.30
C SER A 131 -5.85 3.40 -22.22
N SER A 132 -6.07 2.20 -21.67
CA SER A 132 -6.47 1.01 -22.43
C SER A 132 -7.93 0.66 -22.20
N ALA A 133 -8.55 -0.05 -23.15
CA ALA A 133 -9.93 -0.54 -23.03
C ALA A 133 -10.12 -1.54 -21.87
N THR A 134 -9.03 -2.10 -21.34
CA THR A 134 -8.99 -3.01 -20.18
C THR A 134 -8.40 -2.33 -18.94
N GLY A 135 -8.18 -1.02 -19.00
CA GLY A 135 -7.60 -0.23 -17.92
C GLY A 135 -8.52 -0.17 -16.70
N GLN A 136 -7.92 0.07 -15.53
CA GLN A 136 -8.65 0.21 -14.29
C GLN A 136 -9.07 1.68 -14.12
N ASP A 137 -10.36 1.93 -14.24
CA ASP A 137 -10.96 3.28 -14.21
C ASP A 137 -10.79 4.01 -12.87
N HIS A 138 -10.67 3.27 -11.76
CA HIS A 138 -10.45 3.79 -10.40
C HIS A 138 -9.01 4.23 -10.13
N LEU A 139 -8.04 3.83 -10.97
CA LEU A 139 -6.64 4.24 -10.83
C LEU A 139 -6.41 5.59 -11.55
N ILE A 140 -6.71 6.68 -10.84
CA ILE A 140 -6.71 8.04 -11.41
C ILE A 140 -5.42 8.84 -11.18
N GLU A 141 -4.50 8.36 -10.34
CA GLU A 141 -3.26 9.07 -9.99
C GLU A 141 -2.00 8.53 -10.70
N ARG A 142 -1.01 9.41 -10.91
CA ARG A 142 0.33 9.00 -11.37
C ARG A 142 0.93 8.02 -10.35
N LYS A 143 1.60 6.96 -10.81
CA LYS A 143 2.17 5.85 -10.01
C LYS A 143 1.17 4.79 -9.54
N HIS A 144 -0.02 4.75 -10.16
CA HIS A 144 -0.94 3.62 -10.07
C HIS A 144 -1.37 3.30 -8.63
N VAL A 145 -1.55 4.37 -7.87
CA VAL A 145 -2.13 4.33 -6.53
C VAL A 145 -3.63 4.52 -6.67
N ASP A 146 -4.38 3.65 -6.03
CA ASP A 146 -5.81 3.82 -5.86
C ASP A 146 -6.06 4.83 -4.71
N PRO A 147 -6.63 6.01 -4.99
CA PRO A 147 -6.89 7.00 -3.95
C PRO A 147 -7.89 6.52 -2.89
N ASP A 148 -8.70 5.50 -3.19
CA ASP A 148 -9.60 4.91 -2.19
C ASP A 148 -8.81 4.25 -1.03
N VAL A 149 -7.59 3.76 -1.27
CA VAL A 149 -6.71 3.26 -0.22
C VAL A 149 -6.33 4.37 0.77
N CYS A 150 -6.03 5.57 0.25
CA CYS A 150 -5.79 6.74 1.08
C CYS A 150 -7.06 7.13 1.85
N LEU A 151 -8.21 7.09 1.17
CA LEU A 151 -9.50 7.48 1.73
C LEU A 151 -9.92 6.56 2.89
N MET A 152 -9.58 5.26 2.87
CA MET A 152 -9.80 4.35 4.00
C MET A 152 -9.27 4.94 5.31
N CYS A 153 -8.01 5.37 5.33
CA CYS A 153 -7.35 5.87 6.54
C CYS A 153 -7.51 7.38 6.78
N HIS A 154 -7.71 8.16 5.71
CA HIS A 154 -7.74 9.63 5.74
C HIS A 154 -9.11 10.24 5.39
N GLY A 155 -10.15 9.43 5.42
CA GLY A 155 -11.53 9.88 5.28
C GLY A 155 -12.02 10.68 6.49
N GLY A 156 -13.04 11.49 6.28
CA GLY A 156 -13.66 12.26 7.36
C GLY A 156 -14.33 11.37 8.42
N PHE A 157 -14.50 11.92 9.62
CA PHE A 157 -15.21 11.27 10.72
C PHE A 157 -16.72 11.19 10.45
N ASN A 158 -17.26 9.97 10.38
CA ASN A 158 -18.64 9.73 9.93
C ASN A 158 -19.64 9.68 11.09
N TYR A 159 -19.81 10.80 11.78
CA TYR A 159 -20.70 10.91 12.94
C TYR A 159 -22.16 10.52 12.62
N ALA A 160 -22.63 10.82 11.41
CA ALA A 160 -24.00 10.52 10.98
C ALA A 160 -24.27 9.01 10.93
N VAL A 161 -23.33 8.22 10.41
CA VAL A 161 -23.44 6.75 10.40
C VAL A 161 -23.32 6.17 11.81
N MET A 162 -22.52 6.79 12.67
CA MET A 162 -22.39 6.40 14.08
C MET A 162 -23.59 6.81 14.94
N GLY A 163 -24.49 7.66 14.43
CA GLY A 163 -25.65 8.13 15.17
C GLY A 163 -25.32 9.09 16.32
N ILE A 164 -24.20 9.82 16.22
CA ILE A 164 -23.77 10.79 17.24
C ILE A 164 -23.97 12.24 16.74
N PRO A 165 -24.09 13.24 17.64
CA PRO A 165 -24.59 14.57 17.28
C PRO A 165 -23.71 15.43 16.37
N GLY A 166 -22.41 15.12 16.24
CA GLY A 166 -21.48 15.92 15.45
C GLY A 166 -20.03 15.42 15.52
N ALA A 167 -19.09 16.32 15.21
CA ALA A 167 -17.66 16.02 15.18
C ALA A 167 -17.15 15.53 16.55
N TRP A 168 -16.20 14.59 16.55
CA TRP A 168 -15.63 14.01 17.78
C TRP A 168 -14.96 15.07 18.66
N THR A 169 -14.26 16.04 18.07
CA THR A 169 -13.61 17.14 18.80
C THR A 169 -14.58 18.02 19.57
N GLU A 170 -15.85 18.04 19.18
CA GLU A 170 -16.90 18.84 19.82
C GLU A 170 -17.73 17.99 20.80
N HIS A 171 -17.98 16.71 20.48
CA HIS A 171 -18.97 15.88 21.16
C HIS A 171 -18.38 14.65 21.88
N GLY A 172 -17.08 14.36 21.76
CA GLY A 172 -16.43 13.20 22.38
C GLY A 172 -16.65 13.11 23.89
N LYS A 173 -16.63 14.27 24.58
CA LYS A 173 -16.86 14.38 26.02
C LYS A 173 -18.22 13.84 26.47
N LEU A 174 -19.25 13.92 25.62
CA LEU A 174 -20.58 13.36 25.92
C LEU A 174 -20.53 11.83 26.07
N PHE A 175 -19.51 11.19 25.47
CA PHE A 175 -19.26 9.76 25.50
C PHE A 175 -18.05 9.40 26.38
N GLY A 176 -17.61 10.34 27.23
CA GLY A 176 -16.46 10.18 28.11
C GLY A 176 -15.13 10.12 27.38
N ASP A 177 -15.03 10.72 26.19
CA ASP A 177 -13.85 10.63 25.31
C ASP A 177 -13.39 9.19 25.12
N ASN A 178 -14.35 8.26 24.98
CA ASN A 178 -14.07 6.84 24.88
C ASN A 178 -14.95 6.18 23.81
N CYS A 179 -14.33 5.83 22.68
CA CYS A 179 -15.00 5.13 21.58
C CYS A 179 -15.48 3.72 22.01
N LEU A 180 -14.83 3.12 23.01
CA LEU A 180 -15.17 1.80 23.52
C LEU A 180 -16.46 1.79 24.34
N THR A 181 -17.01 2.95 24.73
CA THR A 181 -18.36 3.05 25.34
C THR A 181 -19.42 2.33 24.51
N CYS A 182 -19.28 2.36 23.17
CA CYS A 182 -20.17 1.63 22.26
C CYS A 182 -19.47 0.42 21.62
N HIS A 183 -18.25 0.60 21.09
CA HIS A 183 -17.63 -0.40 20.23
C HIS A 183 -17.26 -1.73 20.93
N VAL A 184 -17.26 -1.81 22.26
CA VAL A 184 -17.07 -3.11 22.94
C VAL A 184 -18.31 -4.02 22.83
N ALA A 185 -19.49 -3.42 22.67
CA ALA A 185 -20.76 -4.15 22.57
C ALA A 185 -21.23 -4.30 21.12
N ILE A 186 -20.93 -3.32 20.27
CA ILE A 186 -21.30 -3.33 18.85
C ILE A 186 -20.06 -3.33 17.97
N ARG A 187 -20.11 -4.04 16.84
CA ARG A 187 -18.97 -4.18 15.91
C ARG A 187 -17.75 -4.82 16.57
N THR A 188 -17.92 -5.97 17.23
CA THR A 188 -16.88 -6.61 18.05
C THR A 188 -15.72 -7.24 17.26
N ASN A 189 -15.93 -7.52 15.97
CA ASN A 189 -14.90 -8.06 15.07
C ASN A 189 -14.47 -6.95 14.11
N ARG A 190 -13.38 -6.26 14.42
CA ARG A 190 -12.89 -5.08 13.67
C ARG A 190 -11.56 -5.34 13.00
N HIS A 191 -11.24 -4.48 12.03
CA HIS A 191 -9.92 -4.37 11.42
C HIS A 191 -9.39 -5.66 10.77
N GLN A 192 -10.28 -6.60 10.40
CA GLN A 192 -9.92 -7.90 9.81
C GLN A 192 -9.47 -7.75 8.35
N VAL A 193 -8.34 -7.10 8.15
CA VAL A 193 -7.68 -6.84 6.87
C VAL A 193 -6.19 -7.14 7.00
N ASP A 194 -5.53 -7.40 5.89
CA ASP A 194 -4.11 -7.79 5.86
C ASP A 194 -3.11 -6.65 6.05
N PHE A 195 -3.58 -5.39 6.04
CA PHE A 195 -2.75 -4.20 6.19
C PHE A 195 -2.85 -3.54 7.57
N LEU A 196 -3.59 -4.13 8.52
CA LEU A 196 -3.72 -3.67 9.91
C LEU A 196 -3.43 -4.81 10.88
N LYS A 197 -3.09 -4.46 12.13
CA LYS A 197 -2.88 -5.42 13.22
C LYS A 197 -4.03 -5.31 14.23
N PRO A 198 -5.11 -6.11 14.10
CA PRO A 198 -6.32 -5.96 14.92
C PRO A 198 -6.02 -5.96 16.42
N ASP A 199 -5.30 -6.98 16.90
CA ASP A 199 -5.04 -7.15 18.33
C ASP A 199 -4.20 -6.01 18.91
N ALA A 200 -3.24 -5.50 18.13
CA ALA A 200 -2.41 -4.37 18.54
C ALA A 200 -3.22 -3.07 18.60
N ILE A 201 -4.13 -2.86 17.65
CA ILE A 201 -5.07 -1.73 17.66
C ILE A 201 -5.96 -1.79 18.88
N GLU A 202 -6.60 -2.94 19.15
CA GLU A 202 -7.51 -3.09 20.30
C GLU A 202 -6.79 -2.88 21.63
N LYS A 203 -5.55 -3.40 21.74
CA LYS A 203 -4.71 -3.16 22.91
C LYS A 203 -4.38 -1.67 23.06
N ALA A 204 -3.98 -0.99 22.00
CA ALA A 204 -3.67 0.44 22.04
C ALA A 204 -4.91 1.28 22.39
N ALA A 205 -6.05 0.99 21.75
CA ALA A 205 -7.32 1.70 21.92
C ALA A 205 -7.88 1.63 23.34
N SER A 206 -7.51 0.62 24.12
CA SER A 206 -7.88 0.53 25.54
C SER A 206 -7.32 1.67 26.39
N THR A 207 -6.29 2.37 25.91
CA THR A 207 -5.58 3.42 26.66
C THR A 207 -5.93 4.84 26.23
N SER A 208 -6.33 5.04 24.97
CA SER A 208 -6.63 6.37 24.44
C SER A 208 -7.62 6.31 23.27
N SER A 209 -8.60 7.20 23.26
CA SER A 209 -9.52 7.38 22.13
C SER A 209 -8.84 7.86 20.86
N ASP A 210 -7.65 8.46 20.97
CA ASP A 210 -6.91 8.98 19.81
C ASP A 210 -6.42 7.88 18.88
N VAL A 211 -6.37 6.63 19.35
CA VAL A 211 -6.14 5.44 18.50
C VAL A 211 -7.29 5.30 17.52
N CYS A 212 -8.52 5.30 18.03
CA CYS A 212 -9.72 5.19 17.22
C CYS A 212 -9.93 6.45 16.38
N TYR A 213 -9.93 7.61 17.02
CA TYR A 213 -10.20 8.88 16.35
C TYR A 213 -9.15 9.17 15.27
N GLY A 214 -7.86 8.90 15.53
CA GLY A 214 -6.80 9.13 14.55
C GLY A 214 -6.99 8.40 13.23
N CYS A 215 -7.50 7.16 13.27
CA CYS A 215 -7.81 6.38 12.07
C CYS A 215 -9.19 6.69 11.49
N HIS A 216 -10.16 7.09 12.33
CA HIS A 216 -11.54 7.35 11.92
C HIS A 216 -11.85 8.83 11.66
N GLY A 217 -10.86 9.66 11.33
CA GLY A 217 -11.07 11.02 10.84
C GLY A 217 -10.40 12.15 11.63
N GLY A 218 -9.66 11.81 12.68
CA GLY A 218 -8.73 12.73 13.36
C GLY A 218 -7.51 13.05 12.49
N ARG A 219 -7.23 12.22 11.48
CA ARG A 219 -6.22 12.46 10.45
C ARG A 219 -6.84 12.58 9.05
N ALA A 220 -7.96 13.29 8.91
CA ALA A 220 -8.63 13.42 7.63
C ALA A 220 -7.89 14.33 6.64
N TRP A 221 -7.61 13.81 5.44
CA TRP A 221 -7.21 14.59 4.26
C TRP A 221 -8.39 14.88 3.35
N TYR A 222 -9.32 13.93 3.30
CA TYR A 222 -10.50 14.02 2.47
C TYR A 222 -11.66 14.56 3.28
N ARG A 223 -12.45 15.42 2.65
CA ARG A 223 -13.70 15.94 3.24
C ARG A 223 -14.83 14.90 3.25
N ILE A 224 -14.65 13.84 2.48
CA ILE A 224 -15.60 12.73 2.34
C ILE A 224 -15.20 11.55 3.22
N ASN A 225 -16.16 10.71 3.56
CA ASN A 225 -15.92 9.49 4.33
C ASN A 225 -15.63 8.33 3.37
N TYR A 226 -14.74 7.41 3.76
CA TYR A 226 -14.62 6.15 3.03
C TYR A 226 -15.88 5.31 3.20
N PRO A 227 -16.43 4.74 2.11
CA PRO A 227 -17.63 3.96 2.18
C PRO A 227 -17.40 2.51 2.66
N TYR A 228 -16.90 2.31 3.89
CA TYR A 228 -16.60 0.98 4.45
C TYR A 228 -17.70 -0.07 4.23
N PRO A 229 -17.32 -1.33 3.90
CA PRO A 229 -18.24 -2.45 3.76
C PRO A 229 -19.08 -2.68 5.02
N ARG A 230 -20.34 -3.10 4.82
CA ARG A 230 -21.24 -3.50 5.89
C ARG A 230 -21.21 -5.01 6.09
N HIS A 231 -20.28 -5.43 6.94
CA HIS A 231 -20.33 -6.77 7.53
C HIS A 231 -21.50 -6.86 8.51
N ALA A 232 -22.16 -8.02 8.52
CA ALA A 232 -23.17 -8.35 9.51
C ALA A 232 -22.54 -8.44 10.91
N TRP A 233 -23.31 -8.14 11.95
CA TRP A 233 -22.84 -8.31 13.34
C TRP A 233 -23.94 -8.90 14.22
N PRO A 234 -23.58 -9.57 15.34
CA PRO A 234 -24.56 -10.13 16.25
C PRO A 234 -25.56 -9.07 16.72
N GLY A 235 -26.85 -9.30 16.46
CA GLY A 235 -27.92 -8.36 16.81
C GLY A 235 -28.15 -7.23 15.81
N ASP A 236 -27.58 -7.27 14.60
CA ASP A 236 -28.08 -6.41 13.54
C ASP A 236 -29.54 -6.76 13.23
N GLY A 237 -30.43 -5.77 13.18
CA GLY A 237 -31.86 -6.00 12.97
C GLY A 237 -32.22 -6.42 11.54
N GLY A 238 -31.23 -6.78 10.70
CA GLY A 238 -31.40 -7.05 9.26
C GLY A 238 -31.82 -5.85 8.39
N VAL A 239 -32.25 -4.73 8.99
CA VAL A 239 -32.68 -3.53 8.26
C VAL A 239 -31.46 -2.84 7.65
N ILE A 240 -31.51 -2.61 6.33
CA ILE A 240 -30.49 -1.88 5.58
C ILE A 240 -31.00 -0.46 5.33
N PRO A 241 -30.41 0.58 5.95
CA PRO A 241 -30.76 1.97 5.66
C PRO A 241 -30.52 2.34 4.19
N ASP A 242 -31.26 3.32 3.66
CA ASP A 242 -31.17 3.72 2.25
C ASP A 242 -29.74 4.09 1.83
N TRP A 243 -29.01 4.83 2.68
CA TRP A 243 -27.61 5.21 2.41
C TRP A 243 -26.65 4.01 2.30
N ALA A 244 -27.06 2.84 2.82
CA ALA A 244 -26.25 1.64 2.90
C ALA A 244 -26.54 0.63 1.79
N LYS A 245 -27.58 0.82 0.97
CA LYS A 245 -28.03 -0.16 -0.03
C LYS A 245 -26.98 -0.53 -1.08
N SER A 246 -26.11 0.41 -1.43
CA SER A 246 -25.02 0.21 -2.39
C SER A 246 -23.68 -0.19 -1.74
N ARG A 247 -23.63 -0.38 -0.42
CA ARG A 247 -22.39 -0.72 0.27
C ARG A 247 -22.04 -2.21 0.09
N PRO A 248 -20.77 -2.55 -0.20
CA PRO A 248 -20.33 -3.93 -0.19
C PRO A 248 -20.59 -4.58 1.17
N THR A 249 -20.84 -5.88 1.20
CA THR A 249 -20.99 -6.65 2.45
C THR A 249 -19.72 -7.35 2.89
N HIS A 250 -18.66 -7.26 2.07
CA HIS A 250 -17.35 -7.85 2.31
C HIS A 250 -16.25 -6.85 1.96
N SER A 251 -15.10 -7.00 2.61
CA SER A 251 -13.88 -6.26 2.25
C SER A 251 -13.41 -6.69 0.85
N ASP A 252 -12.65 -5.82 0.19
CA ASP A 252 -11.97 -6.16 -1.05
C ASP A 252 -11.14 -7.46 -0.85
N PRO A 253 -11.29 -8.48 -1.72
CA PRO A 253 -10.50 -9.70 -1.66
C PRO A 253 -8.99 -9.45 -1.55
N ARG A 254 -8.48 -8.35 -2.13
CA ARG A 254 -7.07 -7.95 -2.08
C ARG A 254 -6.59 -7.64 -0.67
N PHE A 255 -7.49 -7.24 0.24
CA PHE A 255 -7.18 -6.94 1.63
C PHE A 255 -7.66 -8.00 2.61
N THR A 256 -8.06 -9.16 2.11
CA THR A 256 -8.50 -10.25 2.99
C THR A 256 -7.29 -10.79 3.73
N ALA A 257 -7.34 -10.77 5.07
CA ALA A 257 -6.31 -11.34 5.91
C ALA A 257 -6.05 -12.81 5.50
N LYS A 258 -4.89 -13.07 4.90
CA LYS A 258 -4.39 -14.42 4.65
C LYS A 258 -3.74 -14.90 5.94
N ALA A 259 -3.80 -16.20 6.23
CA ALA A 259 -3.04 -16.78 7.34
C ALA A 259 -1.57 -16.36 7.19
N GLU A 260 -0.94 -15.87 8.26
CA GLU A 260 0.45 -15.39 8.25
C GLU A 260 1.35 -16.42 7.58
N GLU A 261 1.97 -16.02 6.47
CA GLU A 261 3.11 -16.75 5.92
C GLU A 261 4.30 -16.47 6.85
N PRO A 262 5.01 -17.50 7.32
CA PRO A 262 6.09 -17.32 8.29
C PRO A 262 7.15 -16.36 7.74
N PRO A 263 7.82 -15.57 8.61
CA PRO A 263 8.84 -14.64 8.17
C PRO A 263 9.91 -15.39 7.36
N ALA A 264 10.25 -14.84 6.19
CA ALA A 264 11.36 -15.33 5.40
C ALA A 264 12.62 -15.32 6.27
N LYS A 265 13.30 -16.46 6.33
CA LYS A 265 14.56 -16.63 7.06
C LYS A 265 15.70 -15.91 6.39
#